data_AF-A0A841HER5-F1
#
_entry.id   AF-A0A841HER5-F1
#
_cell.length_a   1.000
_cell.length_b   1.000
_cell.length_c   1.000
_cell.angle_alpha   90.00
_cell.angle_beta   90.00
_cell.angle_gamma   90.00
#
_symmetry.space_group_name_H-M   'P 1'
#
loop_
_entity.id
_entity.type
_entity.pdbx_description
1 polymer ?
#
loop_
_entity_poly.entity_id
_entity_poly.type
_entity_poly.pdbx_seq_one_letter_code
_entity_poly.pdbx_strand_id
1 'polypeptide(L)'
;MRRSIRHLTHVAALGVISLAAQQSQAQCTFGASGEPTLQNSLTTLLGGAAPNAVSSCVDEGSDAAWTTVGATGGASILIELAGNAASNGFGIYDLADPTRRLSVFEGNDAISSYATIRLAPLAAGGWRVSVREINNTEDPIGWTHMTLATSSFGFYLSTLANGTFYSGTQLNADGADHMYAYGGSGAEFLSGPLQGEVFGLQDYILAWEDLLGAGDRDYQDFVAIVQDVTPVPLPTAVWLFASGLIGLAGVARRVQE
;
A
#
# COMPACT_ATOMS: atom_id res chain seq x y z
N MET A 1 -45.36 -9.85 -64.83
CA MET A 1 -44.79 -8.89 -63.85
C MET A 1 -44.69 -9.58 -62.49
N ARG A 2 -43.54 -10.16 -62.14
CA ARG A 2 -43.27 -10.70 -60.79
C ARG A 2 -41.86 -10.28 -60.38
N ARG A 3 -41.77 -9.58 -59.24
CA ARG A 3 -40.59 -8.90 -58.72
C ARG A 3 -39.58 -9.87 -58.11
N SER A 4 -38.31 -9.55 -58.34
CA SER A 4 -37.11 -10.09 -57.69
C SER A 4 -37.07 -9.74 -56.20
N ILE A 5 -36.66 -10.69 -55.36
CA ILE A 5 -36.06 -10.43 -54.04
C ILE A 5 -34.89 -11.40 -53.88
N ARG A 6 -33.66 -10.88 -53.95
CA ARG A 6 -32.44 -11.58 -53.55
C ARG A 6 -32.18 -11.24 -52.08
N HIS A 7 -32.16 -12.25 -51.20
CA HIS A 7 -31.69 -12.07 -49.82
C HIS A 7 -30.16 -12.25 -49.80
N LEU A 8 -29.44 -11.17 -49.47
CA LEU A 8 -28.04 -11.22 -49.05
C LEU A 8 -28.01 -11.49 -47.53
N THR A 9 -27.48 -12.63 -47.12
CA THR A 9 -27.09 -12.90 -45.73
C THR A 9 -25.65 -12.44 -45.52
N HIS A 10 -25.46 -11.35 -44.76
CA HIS A 10 -24.16 -10.97 -44.22
C HIS A 10 -23.91 -11.80 -42.95
N VAL A 11 -22.87 -12.64 -42.95
CA VAL A 11 -22.35 -13.28 -41.75
C VAL A 11 -21.32 -12.33 -41.15
N ALA A 12 -21.66 -11.69 -40.03
CA ALA A 12 -20.71 -10.93 -39.23
C ALA A 12 -19.97 -11.90 -38.30
N ALA A 13 -18.68 -12.12 -38.55
CA ALA A 13 -17.80 -12.85 -37.65
C ALA A 13 -17.36 -11.90 -36.52
N LEU A 14 -17.91 -12.09 -35.32
CA LEU A 14 -17.40 -11.47 -34.09
C LEU A 14 -16.21 -12.28 -33.60
N GLY A 15 -15.00 -11.77 -33.87
CA GLY A 15 -13.78 -12.29 -33.27
C GLY A 15 -13.69 -11.88 -31.80
N VAL A 16 -13.70 -12.86 -30.91
CA VAL A 16 -13.38 -12.65 -29.49
C VAL A 16 -11.87 -12.56 -29.38
N ILE A 17 -11.34 -11.35 -29.16
CA ILE A 17 -9.94 -11.16 -28.75
C ILE A 17 -9.90 -11.40 -27.24
N SER A 18 -9.49 -12.60 -26.84
CA SER A 18 -9.10 -12.87 -25.46
C SER A 18 -7.73 -12.23 -25.20
N LEU A 19 -7.71 -11.07 -24.55
CA LEU A 19 -6.47 -10.56 -23.94
C LEU A 19 -6.19 -11.41 -22.70
N ALA A 20 -5.24 -12.34 -22.81
CA ALA A 20 -4.62 -12.92 -21.64
C ALA A 20 -3.76 -11.83 -20.99
N ALA A 21 -4.14 -11.38 -19.80
CA ALA A 21 -3.27 -10.54 -18.99
C ALA A 21 -2.09 -11.39 -18.53
N GLN A 22 -0.92 -11.19 -19.14
CA GLN A 22 0.33 -11.63 -18.54
C GLN A 22 0.55 -10.81 -17.27
N GLN A 23 0.48 -11.46 -16.11
CA GLN A 23 0.95 -10.87 -14.86
C GLN A 23 2.48 -10.75 -14.98
N SER A 24 2.96 -9.56 -15.36
CA SER A 24 4.36 -9.21 -15.13
C SER A 24 4.60 -9.19 -13.63
N GLN A 25 5.63 -9.87 -13.14
CA GLN A 25 6.11 -9.68 -11.78
C GLN A 25 6.40 -8.17 -11.57
N ALA A 26 5.96 -7.58 -10.46
CA ALA A 26 6.40 -6.24 -10.10
C ALA A 26 7.92 -6.14 -10.10
N GLN A 27 8.39 -4.97 -10.52
CA GLN A 27 9.79 -4.60 -10.50
C GLN A 27 9.90 -3.28 -9.76
N CYS A 28 10.39 -3.35 -8.54
CA CYS A 28 10.65 -2.18 -7.73
C CYS A 28 11.92 -1.48 -8.21
N THR A 29 11.84 -0.16 -8.31
CA THR A 29 12.92 0.67 -8.83
C THR A 29 13.68 1.30 -7.68
N PHE A 30 14.98 1.06 -7.62
CA PHE A 30 15.87 1.59 -6.60
C PHE A 30 16.87 2.58 -7.19
N GLY A 31 17.27 3.54 -6.37
CA GLY A 31 18.33 4.48 -6.67
C GLY A 31 19.65 4.04 -6.07
N ALA A 32 20.66 4.89 -6.24
CA ALA A 32 21.94 4.70 -5.59
C ALA A 32 22.03 5.70 -4.43
N SER A 33 21.99 5.20 -3.19
CA SER A 33 22.28 6.00 -2.00
C SER A 33 23.67 5.64 -1.45
N GLY A 34 24.20 6.51 -0.58
CA GLY A 34 25.41 6.24 0.19
C GLY A 34 25.14 5.41 1.46
N GLU A 35 23.89 5.02 1.68
CA GLU A 35 23.39 4.35 2.87
C GLU A 35 23.28 2.82 2.61
N PRO A 36 22.99 1.99 3.63
CA PRO A 36 22.61 0.60 3.38
C PRO A 36 21.46 0.54 2.37
N THR A 37 21.36 -0.51 1.57
CA THR A 37 20.16 -0.68 0.72
C THR A 37 19.07 -1.34 1.54
N LEU A 38 17.79 -1.18 1.16
CA LEU A 38 16.72 -2.03 1.70
C LEU A 38 17.07 -3.52 1.66
N GLN A 39 17.78 -4.01 0.63
CA GLN A 39 18.23 -5.40 0.58
C GLN A 39 19.17 -5.76 1.74
N ASN A 40 20.11 -4.88 2.10
CA ASN A 40 21.02 -5.10 3.24
C ASN A 40 20.23 -5.15 4.56
N SER A 41 19.28 -4.24 4.71
CA SER A 41 18.37 -4.15 5.85
C SER A 41 17.54 -5.43 6.01
N LEU A 42 16.87 -5.88 4.94
CA LEU A 42 16.11 -7.13 4.92
C LEU A 42 17.01 -8.35 5.20
N THR A 43 18.21 -8.40 4.63
CA THR A 43 19.17 -9.49 4.87
C THR A 43 19.66 -9.51 6.31
N THR A 44 19.79 -8.35 6.95
CA THR A 44 20.16 -8.26 8.37
C THR A 44 19.05 -8.81 9.26
N LEU A 45 17.79 -8.50 8.92
CA LEU A 45 16.62 -8.95 9.67
C LEU A 45 16.31 -10.44 9.46
N LEU A 46 16.43 -10.99 8.25
CA LEU A 46 15.93 -12.32 7.88
C LEU A 46 17.00 -13.28 7.33
N GLY A 47 18.25 -12.83 7.22
CA GLY A 47 19.35 -13.62 6.67
C GLY A 47 19.09 -14.07 5.23
N GLY A 48 19.42 -15.33 4.93
CA GLY A 48 19.23 -15.91 3.59
C GLY A 48 17.77 -16.11 3.18
N ALA A 49 16.80 -15.89 4.08
CA ALA A 49 15.37 -15.96 3.80
C ALA A 49 14.74 -14.58 3.52
N ALA A 50 15.55 -13.52 3.50
CA ALA A 50 15.10 -12.18 3.13
C ALA A 50 14.50 -12.16 1.73
N PRO A 51 13.36 -11.47 1.52
CA PRO A 51 12.83 -11.25 0.19
C PRO A 51 13.83 -10.43 -0.65
N ASN A 52 13.80 -10.63 -1.97
CA ASN A 52 14.60 -9.81 -2.87
C ASN A 52 13.93 -8.43 -3.01
N ALA A 53 14.63 -7.37 -2.62
CA ALA A 53 14.07 -6.01 -2.63
C ALA A 53 13.56 -5.59 -4.02
N VAL A 54 14.23 -6.01 -5.10
CA VAL A 54 13.89 -5.61 -6.48
C VAL A 54 12.76 -6.44 -7.06
N SER A 55 12.78 -7.76 -6.82
CA SER A 55 11.94 -8.71 -7.56
C SER A 55 10.86 -9.39 -6.73
N SER A 56 10.80 -9.17 -5.42
CA SER A 56 9.82 -9.80 -4.52
C SER A 56 8.84 -8.79 -3.91
N CYS A 57 8.83 -7.55 -4.38
CA CYS A 57 7.83 -6.59 -3.96
C CYS A 57 6.46 -6.94 -4.55
N VAL A 58 5.41 -6.51 -3.85
CA VAL A 58 4.01 -6.63 -4.29
C VAL A 58 3.76 -5.68 -5.47
N ASP A 59 2.86 -6.07 -6.37
CA ASP A 59 2.45 -5.19 -7.46
C ASP A 59 1.73 -3.94 -6.95
N GLU A 60 2.08 -2.75 -7.47
CA GLU A 60 1.45 -1.44 -7.17
C GLU A 60 -0.09 -1.49 -7.12
N GLY A 61 -0.71 -2.25 -8.03
CA GLY A 61 -2.18 -2.38 -8.07
C GLY A 61 -2.77 -3.17 -6.89
N SER A 62 -1.92 -3.85 -6.12
CA SER A 62 -2.26 -4.76 -5.03
C SER A 62 -1.84 -4.22 -3.67
N ASP A 63 -0.75 -3.45 -3.55
CA ASP A 63 -0.31 -2.81 -2.30
C ASP A 63 -0.90 -1.41 -2.07
N ALA A 64 -1.74 -0.91 -2.98
CA ALA A 64 -2.52 0.30 -2.76
C ALA A 64 -3.57 0.18 -1.62
N ALA A 65 -4.17 -1.00 -1.44
CA ALA A 65 -5.30 -1.23 -0.54
C ALA A 65 -5.16 -2.51 0.28
N TRP A 66 -5.64 -2.48 1.52
CA TRP A 66 -5.39 -3.50 2.54
C TRP A 66 -6.64 -3.79 3.38
N THR A 67 -6.68 -4.97 4.00
CA THR A 67 -7.67 -5.36 5.01
C THR A 67 -7.02 -6.26 6.06
N THR A 68 -7.56 -6.32 7.27
CA THR A 68 -7.11 -7.31 8.27
C THR A 68 -7.55 -8.72 7.89
N VAL A 69 -6.75 -9.72 8.24
CA VAL A 69 -7.14 -11.13 8.26
C VAL A 69 -7.93 -11.37 9.54
N GLY A 70 -9.25 -11.52 9.39
CA GLY A 70 -10.15 -11.51 10.55
C GLY A 70 -10.34 -10.09 11.09
N ALA A 71 -10.51 -9.96 12.40
CA ALA A 71 -10.90 -8.69 13.02
C ALA A 71 -9.72 -7.85 13.55
N THR A 72 -8.53 -8.44 13.67
CA THR A 72 -7.38 -7.82 14.32
C THR A 72 -6.12 -8.09 13.50
N GLY A 73 -5.28 -7.06 13.35
CA GLY A 73 -3.91 -7.15 12.89
C GLY A 73 -2.97 -6.37 13.81
N GLY A 74 -1.69 -6.36 13.47
CA GLY A 74 -0.65 -5.64 14.20
C GLY A 74 0.16 -4.72 13.29
N ALA A 75 0.88 -3.78 13.88
CA ALA A 75 1.92 -3.01 13.22
C ALA A 75 3.11 -2.84 14.17
N SER A 76 4.34 -2.95 13.67
CA SER A 76 5.58 -2.67 14.41
C SER A 76 6.54 -1.86 13.55
N ILE A 77 7.26 -0.92 14.15
CA ILE A 77 8.40 -0.25 13.48
C ILE A 77 9.61 -1.19 13.53
N LEU A 78 10.18 -1.51 12.35
CA LEU A 78 11.36 -2.37 12.21
C LEU A 78 12.65 -1.57 12.06
N ILE A 79 12.62 -0.54 11.22
CA ILE A 79 13.76 0.32 10.91
C ILE A 79 13.26 1.75 10.83
N GLU A 80 14.04 2.65 11.41
CA GLU A 80 13.82 4.06 11.30
C GLU A 80 15.19 4.74 11.34
N LEU A 81 15.56 5.41 10.25
CA LEU A 81 16.83 6.11 10.20
C LEU A 81 16.75 7.36 11.09
N ALA A 82 17.72 7.48 12.00
CA ALA A 82 17.71 8.42 13.13
C ALA A 82 17.55 9.92 12.77
N GLY A 83 17.70 10.29 11.49
CA GLY A 83 17.48 11.65 11.00
C GLY A 83 16.00 12.05 10.93
N ASN A 84 15.11 11.09 10.64
CA ASN A 84 13.69 11.34 10.37
C ASN A 84 12.75 10.69 11.39
N ALA A 85 13.31 9.90 12.32
CA ALA A 85 12.59 9.17 13.36
C ALA A 85 11.65 10.03 14.21
N ALA A 86 12.05 11.28 14.49
CA ALA A 86 11.26 12.17 15.33
C ALA A 86 10.13 12.92 14.59
N SER A 87 9.85 12.58 13.33
CA SER A 87 9.04 13.45 12.44
C SER A 87 8.06 12.74 11.52
N ASN A 88 8.23 11.44 11.30
CA ASN A 88 7.36 10.68 10.44
C ASN A 88 6.12 10.21 11.21
N GLY A 89 4.94 10.37 10.62
CA GLY A 89 3.68 9.87 11.14
C GLY A 89 3.15 8.79 10.21
N PHE A 90 3.08 7.55 10.69
CA PHE A 90 2.57 6.42 9.92
C PHE A 90 1.13 6.12 10.32
N GLY A 91 0.27 5.81 9.35
CA GLY A 91 -1.12 5.50 9.68
C GLY A 91 -1.97 4.96 8.55
N ILE A 92 -3.27 4.98 8.79
CA ILE A 92 -4.32 4.41 7.94
C ILE A 92 -5.18 5.53 7.35
N TYR A 93 -5.55 5.43 6.08
CA TYR A 93 -6.49 6.36 5.43
C TYR A 93 -7.71 5.62 4.83
N ASP A 94 -8.83 6.35 4.70
CA ASP A 94 -10.02 5.84 4.00
C ASP A 94 -9.83 5.93 2.47
N LEU A 95 -9.92 4.81 1.77
CA LEU A 95 -9.78 4.77 0.31
C LEU A 95 -10.82 5.64 -0.43
N ALA A 96 -11.99 5.89 0.17
CA ALA A 96 -13.03 6.74 -0.42
C ALA A 96 -12.79 8.24 -0.17
N ASP A 97 -12.02 8.58 0.86
CA ASP A 97 -11.67 9.95 1.23
C ASP A 97 -10.30 9.96 1.93
N PRO A 98 -9.18 10.06 1.17
CA PRO A 98 -7.83 9.99 1.72
C PRO A 98 -7.48 11.10 2.71
N THR A 99 -8.30 12.15 2.81
CA THR A 99 -8.11 13.20 3.82
C THR A 99 -8.47 12.72 5.23
N ARG A 100 -9.30 11.68 5.33
CA ARG A 100 -9.66 11.01 6.58
C ARG A 100 -8.58 9.99 6.92
N ARG A 101 -7.84 10.28 7.99
CA ARG A 101 -6.67 9.53 8.43
C ARG A 101 -6.74 9.21 9.92
N LEU A 102 -6.19 8.06 10.30
CA LEU A 102 -6.00 7.62 11.67
C LEU A 102 -4.52 7.28 11.86
N SER A 103 -3.87 7.94 12.81
CA SER A 103 -2.48 7.67 13.13
C SER A 103 -2.32 6.28 13.74
N VAL A 104 -1.23 5.59 13.37
CA VAL A 104 -0.78 4.35 14.00
C VAL A 104 0.47 4.60 14.82
N PHE A 105 1.43 5.33 14.25
CA PHE A 105 2.61 5.82 14.93
C PHE A 105 2.77 7.32 14.69
N GLU A 106 3.10 8.06 15.73
CA GLU A 106 3.37 9.49 15.71
C GLU A 106 4.87 9.76 15.87
N GLY A 107 5.31 11.00 15.61
CA GLY A 107 6.74 11.33 15.50
C GLY A 107 7.57 11.20 16.78
N ASN A 108 7.04 10.68 17.89
CA ASN A 108 7.82 10.30 19.08
C ASN A 108 8.00 8.77 19.20
N ASP A 109 7.29 8.00 18.37
CA ASP A 109 7.43 6.56 18.30
C ASP A 109 8.76 6.17 17.66
N ALA A 110 9.24 4.99 18.00
CA ALA A 110 10.56 4.53 17.58
C ALA A 110 10.54 3.03 17.26
N ILE A 111 11.66 2.50 16.79
CA ILE A 111 11.88 1.05 16.65
C ILE A 111 11.41 0.34 17.92
N SER A 112 10.64 -0.75 17.75
CA SER A 112 9.92 -1.52 18.80
C SER A 112 8.57 -0.97 19.27
N SER A 113 8.16 0.24 18.86
CA SER A 113 6.75 0.65 19.00
C SER A 113 5.85 -0.34 18.26
N TYR A 114 4.79 -0.76 18.94
CA TYR A 114 3.85 -1.77 18.47
C TYR A 114 2.42 -1.27 18.65
N ALA A 115 1.59 -1.48 17.64
CA ALA A 115 0.19 -1.12 17.68
C ALA A 115 -0.70 -2.29 17.25
N THR A 116 -1.86 -2.41 17.88
CA THR A 116 -2.93 -3.29 17.42
C THR A 116 -3.88 -2.53 16.52
N ILE A 117 -4.20 -3.09 15.36
CA ILE A 117 -5.20 -2.58 14.42
C ILE A 117 -6.43 -3.49 14.50
N ARG A 118 -7.62 -2.92 14.70
CA ARG A 118 -8.88 -3.67 14.73
C ARG A 118 -9.84 -3.13 13.69
N LEU A 119 -10.40 -4.03 12.89
CA LEU A 119 -11.40 -3.72 11.87
C LEU A 119 -12.73 -4.41 12.22
N ALA A 120 -13.83 -3.66 12.25
CA ALA A 120 -15.14 -4.19 12.58
C ALA A 120 -16.27 -3.53 11.75
N PRO A 121 -17.27 -4.30 11.29
CA PRO A 121 -18.41 -3.74 10.60
C PRO A 121 -19.30 -2.94 11.57
N LEU A 122 -19.90 -1.86 11.10
CA LEU A 122 -20.85 -1.06 11.86
C LEU A 122 -22.29 -1.46 11.54
N ALA A 123 -23.15 -1.49 12.55
CA ALA A 123 -24.57 -1.85 12.37
C ALA A 123 -25.34 -0.90 11.42
N ALA A 124 -24.89 0.36 11.32
CA ALA A 124 -25.47 1.36 10.42
C ALA A 124 -24.89 1.34 9.00
N GLY A 125 -24.03 0.37 8.68
CA GLY A 125 -23.23 0.34 7.45
C GLY A 125 -21.86 1.01 7.63
N GLY A 126 -20.93 0.67 6.74
CA GLY A 126 -19.52 1.05 6.86
C GLY A 126 -18.75 0.22 7.88
N TRP A 127 -17.52 0.64 8.16
CA TRP A 127 -16.58 -0.08 9.01
C TRP A 127 -15.92 0.86 10.01
N ARG A 128 -15.49 0.33 11.15
CA ARG A 128 -14.64 1.03 12.10
C ARG A 128 -13.26 0.39 12.06
N VAL A 129 -12.25 1.21 11.81
CA VAL A 129 -10.87 0.90 12.12
C VAL A 129 -10.54 1.51 13.48
N SER A 130 -9.87 0.76 14.34
CA SER A 130 -9.42 1.21 15.65
C SER A 130 -7.96 0.85 15.83
N VAL A 131 -7.19 1.77 16.38
CA VAL A 131 -5.78 1.57 16.67
C VAL A 131 -5.56 1.71 18.17
N ARG A 132 -4.69 0.86 18.70
CA ARG A 132 -4.19 0.99 20.06
C ARG A 132 -2.70 0.71 20.06
N GLU A 133 -1.92 1.74 20.33
CA GLU A 133 -0.51 1.57 20.57
C GLU A 133 -0.28 0.88 21.93
N ILE A 134 0.74 0.03 21.99
CA ILE A 134 1.08 -0.78 23.14
C ILE A 134 2.39 -0.22 23.71
N ASN A 135 2.35 0.18 24.99
CA ASN A 135 3.48 0.72 25.76
C ASN A 135 3.84 2.20 25.53
N ASN A 136 3.02 2.97 24.80
CA ASN A 136 3.16 4.42 24.81
C ASN A 136 2.76 4.99 26.18
N THR A 137 3.76 5.50 26.91
CA THR A 137 3.54 6.13 28.23
C THR A 137 2.96 7.55 28.12
N GLU A 138 3.02 8.16 26.93
CA GLU A 138 2.49 9.48 26.62
C GLU A 138 1.03 9.42 26.13
N ASP A 139 0.57 8.27 25.61
CA ASP A 139 -0.84 7.97 25.34
C ASP A 139 -1.44 6.94 26.32
N PRO A 140 -1.82 7.36 27.56
CA PRO A 140 -2.42 6.47 28.54
C PRO A 140 -3.86 6.04 28.19
N ILE A 141 -4.45 6.43 27.04
CA ILE A 141 -5.90 6.38 26.82
C ILE A 141 -6.31 5.61 25.56
N GLY A 142 -6.32 4.28 25.71
CA GLY A 142 -7.32 3.43 25.04
C GLY A 142 -7.20 3.30 23.52
N TRP A 143 -8.34 3.13 22.85
CA TRP A 143 -8.42 2.90 21.41
C TRP A 143 -8.78 4.20 20.70
N THR A 144 -7.97 4.63 19.74
CA THR A 144 -8.35 5.64 18.74
C THR A 144 -9.12 4.96 17.62
N HIS A 145 -10.00 5.68 16.92
CA HIS A 145 -10.81 5.07 15.87
C HIS A 145 -11.28 6.06 14.80
N MET A 146 -11.51 5.51 13.62
CA MET A 146 -12.08 6.19 12.46
C MET A 146 -13.12 5.30 11.80
N THR A 147 -14.12 5.91 11.16
CA THR A 147 -15.07 5.19 10.28
C THR A 147 -14.54 5.19 8.85
N LEU A 148 -14.56 4.01 8.23
CA LEU A 148 -14.21 3.75 6.83
C LEU A 148 -15.47 3.48 6.02
N ALA A 149 -15.47 3.90 4.74
CA ALA A 149 -16.53 3.59 3.81
C ALA A 149 -16.62 2.08 3.47
N THR A 150 -15.47 1.38 3.45
CA THR A 150 -15.38 -0.05 3.11
C THR A 150 -14.57 -0.82 4.17
N SER A 151 -14.48 -2.14 4.02
CA SER A 151 -13.58 -2.97 4.85
C SER A 151 -12.11 -2.79 4.49
N SER A 152 -11.83 -2.04 3.42
CA SER A 152 -10.48 -1.81 2.93
C SER A 152 -10.03 -0.39 3.26
N PHE A 153 -8.74 -0.27 3.52
CA PHE A 153 -8.06 0.98 3.84
C PHE A 153 -6.71 1.02 3.12
N GLY A 154 -6.06 2.18 3.09
CA GLY A 154 -4.67 2.28 2.65
C GLY A 154 -3.77 2.76 3.80
N PHE A 155 -2.45 2.68 3.58
CA PHE A 155 -1.46 3.21 4.52
C PHE A 155 -0.90 4.54 4.04
N TYR A 156 -0.48 5.39 4.96
CA TYR A 156 0.20 6.64 4.63
C TYR A 156 1.43 6.85 5.50
N LEU A 157 2.37 7.63 4.96
CA LEU A 157 3.48 8.22 5.67
C LEU A 157 3.37 9.75 5.57
N SER A 158 3.29 10.43 6.71
CA SER A 158 3.31 11.89 6.80
C SER A 158 4.67 12.35 7.27
N THR A 159 5.25 13.33 6.60
CA THR A 159 6.57 13.88 6.92
C THR A 159 6.43 15.38 7.19
N LEU A 160 7.23 15.93 8.10
CA LEU A 160 7.14 17.36 8.44
C LEU A 160 7.49 18.26 7.24
N ALA A 161 8.38 17.82 6.35
CA ALA A 161 8.92 18.63 5.27
C ALA A 161 8.16 18.46 3.94
N ASN A 162 7.66 17.26 3.63
CA ASN A 162 7.17 16.92 2.28
C ASN A 162 5.67 16.60 2.21
N GLY A 163 4.96 16.59 3.36
CA GLY A 163 3.52 16.40 3.39
C GLY A 163 3.15 14.94 3.64
N THR A 164 2.29 14.35 2.82
CA THR A 164 1.80 12.99 3.04
C THR A 164 1.89 12.18 1.76
N PHE A 165 2.52 11.01 1.87
CA PHE A 165 2.59 9.99 0.86
C PHE A 165 1.65 8.84 1.22
N TYR A 166 1.05 8.23 0.20
CA TYR A 166 0.05 7.19 0.31
C TYR A 166 0.54 5.91 -0.37
N SER A 167 0.08 4.78 0.14
CA SER A 167 0.32 3.45 -0.45
C SER A 167 -0.23 3.31 -1.87
N GLY A 168 -1.19 4.17 -2.26
CA GLY A 168 -1.65 4.23 -3.64
C GLY A 168 -0.94 5.37 -4.38
N THR A 169 -0.07 5.04 -5.33
CA THR A 169 0.77 6.01 -6.06
C THR A 169 -0.02 7.15 -6.70
N GLN A 170 -1.28 6.90 -7.08
CA GLN A 170 -2.09 7.90 -7.79
C GLN A 170 -2.62 9.01 -6.88
N LEU A 171 -2.47 8.86 -5.57
CA LEU A 171 -2.74 9.90 -4.59
C LEU A 171 -1.49 10.74 -4.30
N ASN A 172 -0.30 10.29 -4.73
CA ASN A 172 0.95 11.01 -4.57
C ASN A 172 1.07 12.04 -5.70
N ALA A 173 1.16 13.32 -5.36
CA ALA A 173 1.11 14.43 -6.32
C ALA A 173 2.29 14.44 -7.31
N ASP A 174 3.39 13.80 -6.96
CA ASP A 174 4.57 13.59 -7.78
C ASP A 174 4.48 12.35 -8.68
N GLY A 175 3.45 11.51 -8.50
CA GLY A 175 3.26 10.25 -9.22
C GLY A 175 4.33 9.20 -8.91
N ALA A 176 5.07 9.36 -7.81
CA ALA A 176 6.05 8.38 -7.36
C ALA A 176 5.39 7.36 -6.42
N ASP A 177 5.85 6.11 -6.52
CA ASP A 177 5.55 5.09 -5.54
C ASP A 177 6.48 5.26 -4.35
N HIS A 178 5.90 5.66 -3.23
CA HIS A 178 6.63 5.91 -1.98
C HIS A 178 6.58 4.72 -1.03
N MET A 179 5.92 3.61 -1.40
CA MET A 179 5.79 2.44 -0.53
C MET A 179 5.93 1.14 -1.32
N TYR A 180 6.98 0.38 -1.03
CA TYR A 180 7.06 -1.01 -1.46
C TYR A 180 6.63 -1.95 -0.34
N ALA A 181 5.84 -2.97 -0.69
CA ALA A 181 5.46 -4.03 0.23
C ALA A 181 6.13 -5.37 -0.11
N TYR A 182 6.46 -6.16 0.93
CA TYR A 182 7.05 -7.49 0.79
C TYR A 182 6.32 -8.50 1.66
N GLY A 183 5.80 -9.56 1.06
CA GLY A 183 5.04 -10.59 1.78
C GLY A 183 5.93 -11.54 2.59
N GLY A 184 5.38 -12.04 3.69
CA GLY A 184 6.05 -12.94 4.60
C GLY A 184 6.44 -14.29 4.02
N SER A 185 7.58 -14.79 4.47
CA SER A 185 8.20 -16.02 3.96
C SER A 185 8.01 -17.23 4.88
N GLY A 186 7.46 -17.04 6.09
CA GLY A 186 7.43 -18.03 7.17
C GLY A 186 8.78 -18.23 7.86
N ALA A 187 9.78 -17.39 7.55
CA ALA A 187 11.08 -17.43 8.19
C ALA A 187 11.08 -16.73 9.56
N GLU A 188 12.08 -17.00 10.38
CA GLU A 188 12.29 -16.32 11.65
C GLU A 188 13.09 -15.03 11.45
N PHE A 189 12.72 -13.97 12.17
CA PHE A 189 13.55 -12.78 12.30
C PHE A 189 14.80 -13.11 13.12
N LEU A 190 15.97 -12.90 12.50
CA LEU A 190 17.28 -13.18 13.10
C LEU A 190 17.80 -12.01 13.93
N SER A 191 17.28 -10.80 13.70
CA SER A 191 17.66 -9.57 14.41
C SER A 191 16.52 -8.55 14.42
N GLY A 192 16.74 -7.41 15.09
CA GLY A 192 15.75 -6.33 15.20
C GLY A 192 14.72 -6.55 16.30
N PRO A 193 13.66 -5.72 16.34
CA PRO A 193 12.68 -5.73 17.43
C PRO A 193 11.83 -7.00 17.49
N LEU A 194 11.73 -7.75 16.38
CA LEU A 194 10.98 -9.00 16.30
C LEU A 194 11.87 -10.25 16.32
N GLN A 195 13.13 -10.14 16.78
CA GLN A 195 14.06 -11.28 16.82
C GLN A 195 13.42 -12.50 17.52
N GLY A 196 13.43 -13.65 16.84
CA GLY A 196 12.82 -14.89 17.31
C GLY A 196 11.35 -15.07 16.93
N GLU A 197 10.70 -14.04 16.39
CA GLU A 197 9.35 -14.14 15.85
C GLU A 197 9.35 -14.59 14.38
N VAL A 198 8.22 -15.11 13.92
CA VAL A 198 8.04 -15.59 12.55
C VAL A 198 7.50 -14.46 11.68
N PHE A 199 8.14 -14.22 10.54
CA PHE A 199 7.59 -13.42 9.45
C PHE A 199 6.50 -14.22 8.73
N GLY A 200 5.29 -14.18 9.28
CA GLY A 200 4.17 -15.03 8.89
C GLY A 200 3.69 -14.76 7.46
N LEU A 201 3.04 -15.74 6.84
CA LEU A 201 2.58 -15.63 5.44
C LEU A 201 1.50 -14.55 5.19
N GLN A 202 0.96 -13.97 6.27
CA GLN A 202 -0.03 -12.88 6.24
C GLN A 202 0.54 -11.59 6.85
N ASP A 203 1.87 -11.53 6.93
CA ASP A 203 2.61 -10.36 7.36
C ASP A 203 3.26 -9.71 6.15
N TYR A 204 3.41 -8.39 6.21
CA TYR A 204 4.03 -7.60 5.15
C TYR A 204 4.98 -6.58 5.74
N ILE A 205 6.19 -6.52 5.20
CA ILE A 205 7.09 -5.39 5.44
C ILE A 205 6.68 -4.27 4.48
N LEU A 206 6.43 -3.08 5.00
CA LEU A 206 6.15 -1.85 4.27
C LEU A 206 7.37 -0.93 4.38
N ALA A 207 8.01 -0.68 3.25
CA ALA A 207 9.24 0.07 3.12
C ALA A 207 8.95 1.39 2.40
N TRP A 208 9.28 2.51 3.02
CA TRP A 208 8.88 3.84 2.55
C TRP A 208 10.05 4.74 2.19
N GLU A 209 9.78 5.63 1.24
CA GLU A 209 10.54 6.85 0.98
C GLU A 209 9.83 8.05 1.63
N ASP A 210 10.59 9.01 2.14
CA ASP A 210 10.05 10.19 2.84
C ASP A 210 10.34 11.55 2.15
N LEU A 211 10.97 11.49 0.98
CA LEU A 211 11.31 12.63 0.14
C LEU A 211 10.49 12.67 -1.16
N LEU A 212 10.07 13.88 -1.55
CA LEU A 212 9.35 14.12 -2.80
C LEU A 212 10.09 13.55 -4.02
N GLY A 213 9.36 12.87 -4.92
CA GLY A 213 9.92 12.18 -6.09
C GLY A 213 10.51 10.81 -5.79
N ALA A 214 10.20 10.25 -4.60
CA ALA A 214 10.82 9.08 -4.00
C ALA A 214 12.33 9.26 -3.80
N GLY A 215 12.78 10.46 -3.41
CA GLY A 215 14.12 10.69 -2.90
C GLY A 215 15.28 10.03 -3.65
N ASP A 216 16.13 9.34 -2.89
CA ASP A 216 17.23 8.52 -3.37
C ASP A 216 16.85 7.04 -3.56
N ARG A 217 15.59 6.67 -3.31
CA ARG A 217 15.00 5.37 -3.67
C ARG A 217 15.74 4.20 -3.05
N ASP A 218 16.11 4.30 -1.79
CA ASP A 218 16.66 3.18 -1.02
C ASP A 218 15.66 2.52 -0.06
N TYR A 219 14.47 3.12 0.10
CA TYR A 219 13.24 2.67 0.77
C TYR A 219 13.48 2.18 2.21
N GLN A 220 14.39 2.85 2.91
CA GLN A 220 14.69 2.55 4.31
C GLN A 220 14.51 3.74 5.25
N ASP A 221 13.94 4.85 4.76
CA ASP A 221 13.60 6.02 5.57
C ASP A 221 12.65 5.64 6.71
N PHE A 222 11.65 4.82 6.39
CA PHE A 222 10.73 4.23 7.36
C PHE A 222 10.34 2.81 6.94
N VAL A 223 10.58 1.83 7.80
CA VAL A 223 10.21 0.44 7.56
C VAL A 223 9.38 -0.09 8.72
N ALA A 224 8.14 -0.46 8.42
CA ALA A 224 7.25 -1.12 9.35
C ALA A 224 6.90 -2.53 8.87
N ILE A 225 6.45 -3.37 9.79
CA ILE A 225 5.76 -4.61 9.47
C ILE A 225 4.31 -4.48 9.90
N VAL A 226 3.41 -4.97 9.06
CA VAL A 226 1.99 -5.17 9.39
C VAL A 226 1.71 -6.66 9.44
N GLN A 227 1.04 -7.11 10.49
CA GLN A 227 0.79 -8.53 10.77
C GLN A 227 -0.70 -8.82 10.67
N ASP A 228 -1.06 -10.00 10.15
CA ASP A 228 -2.44 -10.39 9.87
C ASP A 228 -3.19 -9.32 9.06
N VAL A 229 -2.53 -8.81 8.01
CA VAL A 229 -3.07 -7.84 7.06
C VAL A 229 -2.77 -8.35 5.65
N THR A 230 -3.71 -8.22 4.72
CA THR A 230 -3.57 -8.72 3.35
C THR A 230 -3.94 -7.67 2.32
N PRO A 231 -3.19 -7.57 1.21
CA PRO A 231 -3.53 -6.69 0.11
C PRO A 231 -4.89 -7.07 -0.48
N VAL A 232 -5.65 -6.05 -0.87
CA VAL A 232 -6.95 -6.21 -1.54
C VAL A 232 -6.74 -5.78 -2.99
N PRO A 233 -6.66 -6.74 -3.94
CA PRO A 233 -6.50 -6.42 -5.35
C PRO A 233 -7.65 -5.51 -5.79
N LEU A 234 -7.32 -4.26 -6.11
CA LEU A 234 -8.31 -3.33 -6.61
C LEU A 234 -8.66 -3.75 -8.05
N PRO A 235 -9.95 -3.98 -8.38
CA PRO A 235 -10.31 -4.42 -9.72
C PRO A 235 -9.75 -3.47 -10.76
N THR A 236 -8.99 -4.00 -11.72
CA THR A 236 -8.44 -3.24 -12.87
C THR A 236 -9.49 -2.44 -13.62
N ALA A 237 -10.77 -2.85 -13.56
CA ALA A 237 -11.90 -2.09 -14.08
C ALA A 237 -12.12 -0.72 -13.39
N VAL A 238 -11.88 -0.61 -12.08
CA VAL A 238 -11.93 0.68 -11.36
C VAL A 238 -10.82 1.59 -11.88
N TRP A 239 -9.64 1.04 -12.09
CA TRP A 239 -8.49 1.75 -12.64
C TRP A 239 -8.70 2.20 -14.10
N LEU A 240 -9.25 1.34 -14.95
CA LEU A 240 -9.63 1.68 -16.33
C LEU A 240 -10.74 2.73 -16.39
N PHE A 241 -11.70 2.67 -15.47
CA PHE A 241 -12.78 3.65 -15.40
C PHE A 241 -12.26 5.03 -14.95
N ALA A 242 -11.45 5.08 -13.90
CA ALA A 242 -10.85 6.34 -13.42
C ALA A 242 -9.94 6.99 -14.46
N SER A 243 -9.03 6.22 -15.07
CA SER A 243 -8.15 6.72 -16.14
C SER A 243 -8.91 7.08 -17.41
N GLY A 244 -9.95 6.33 -17.76
CA GLY A 244 -10.84 6.63 -18.88
C GLY A 244 -11.57 7.96 -18.72
N LEU A 245 -12.06 8.28 -17.51
CA LEU A 245 -12.72 9.57 -17.23
C LEU A 245 -11.75 10.75 -17.31
N ILE A 246 -10.53 10.60 -16.80
CA ILE A 246 -9.48 11.64 -16.93
C ILE A 246 -9.11 11.85 -18.40
N GLY A 247 -8.97 10.77 -19.18
CA GLY A 247 -8.73 10.84 -20.62
C GLY A 247 -9.83 11.59 -21.37
N LEU A 248 -11.10 11.33 -21.04
CA LEU A 248 -12.25 12.02 -21.63
C LEU A 248 -12.30 13.50 -21.25
N ALA A 249 -11.97 13.86 -20.00
CA ALA A 249 -11.88 15.26 -19.57
C ALA A 249 -10.76 16.02 -20.30
N GLY A 250 -9.61 15.37 -20.53
CA GLY A 250 -8.50 15.94 -21.31
C GLY A 250 -8.84 16.15 -22.79
N VAL A 251 -9.57 15.22 -23.41
CA VAL A 251 -10.05 15.36 -24.80
C VAL A 251 -11.13 16.44 -24.91
N ALA A 252 -12.08 16.49 -23.98
CA ALA A 252 -13.15 17.50 -23.97
C ALA A 252 -12.59 18.93 -23.87
N ARG A 253 -11.48 19.13 -23.13
CA ARG A 253 -10.81 20.43 -23.02
C ARG A 253 -10.18 20.90 -24.34
N ARG A 254 -9.69 19.98 -25.17
CA ARG A 254 -9.09 20.31 -26.48
C ARG A 254 -10.11 20.65 -27.57
N VAL A 255 -11.38 20.33 -27.36
CA VAL A 255 -12.46 20.62 -28.32
C VAL A 255 -13.11 21.99 -28.03
N GLN A 256 -12.79 22.60 -26.88
CA GLN A 256 -13.31 23.91 -26.47
C GLN A 256 -12.33 25.08 -26.69
N GLU A 257 -11.13 24.81 -27.22
CA GLU A 257 -10.18 25.80 -27.76
C GLU A 257 -10.23 25.79 -29.29
#